data_AF-A0A7C0WDU9-F1
#
_entry.id   AF-A0A7C0WDU9-F1
#
_cell.length_a   1.000
_cell.length_b   1.000
_cell.length_c   1.000
_cell.angle_alpha   90.00
_cell.angle_beta   90.00
_cell.angle_gamma   90.00
#
_symmetry.space_group_name_H-M   'P 1'
#
loop_
_entity.id
_entity.type
_entity.pdbx_description
1 polymer ?
#
loop_
_entity_poly.entity_id
_entity_poly.type
_entity_poly.pdbx_seq_one_letter_code
_entity_poly.pdbx_strand_id
1 'polypeptide(L)'
;MRFPQNTNKRRAKMLNQRDVRPELEKLGFNNVGYIYRNASTPQLYEEIVRRQEGNIAHLGPVVVRTGHHVGRSPNDKFIIEEPSSLDKIWWGSVNKGMKEERF
;
A
#
# COMPACT_ATOMS: atom_id res chain seq x y z
N MET A 1 36.84 0.91 -32.43
CA MET A 1 36.06 -0.25 -32.93
C MET A 1 34.88 -0.44 -31.99
N ARG A 2 33.69 0.03 -32.38
CA ARG A 2 32.45 -0.09 -31.57
C ARG A 2 31.76 -1.40 -31.95
N PHE A 3 31.55 -2.28 -30.98
CA PHE A 3 30.60 -3.38 -31.10
C PHE A 3 29.36 -3.01 -30.29
N PRO A 4 28.18 -2.88 -30.92
CA PRO A 4 26.95 -2.61 -30.22
C PRO A 4 26.19 -3.91 -29.89
N GLN A 5 25.26 -3.74 -28.95
CA GLN A 5 24.00 -4.45 -28.76
C GLN A 5 23.87 -5.46 -27.61
N ASN A 6 22.93 -5.10 -26.74
CA ASN A 6 21.82 -5.93 -26.26
C ASN A 6 21.98 -6.63 -24.91
N THR A 7 21.51 -5.96 -23.86
CA THR A 7 21.05 -6.62 -22.63
C THR A 7 19.57 -6.36 -22.40
N ASN A 8 18.74 -6.57 -23.42
CA ASN A 8 17.32 -6.84 -23.21
C ASN A 8 17.15 -8.32 -22.82
N LYS A 9 17.54 -8.70 -21.60
CA LYS A 9 17.31 -10.04 -21.04
C LYS A 9 17.19 -9.97 -19.53
N ARG A 10 15.97 -9.73 -19.06
CA ARG A 10 15.27 -10.50 -18.00
C ARG A 10 13.91 -9.84 -17.73
N ARG A 11 13.06 -9.75 -18.76
CA ARG A 11 11.62 -9.80 -18.53
C ARG A 11 11.33 -11.21 -18.05
N ALA A 12 11.33 -11.40 -16.74
CA ALA A 12 10.61 -12.52 -16.15
C ALA A 12 9.15 -12.34 -16.56
N LYS A 13 8.75 -13.01 -17.64
CA LYS A 13 7.36 -13.18 -18.03
C LYS A 13 6.71 -14.01 -16.91
N MET A 14 6.22 -13.34 -15.87
CA MET A 14 5.28 -13.93 -14.92
C MET A 14 3.87 -13.55 -15.36
N LEU A 15 3.23 -14.53 -15.99
CA LEU A 15 1.79 -14.78 -16.11
C LEU A 15 0.87 -13.57 -15.79
N ASN A 16 0.38 -12.93 -16.86
CA ASN A 16 -0.92 -12.24 -16.88
C ASN A 16 -1.18 -11.11 -15.85
N GLN A 17 -0.25 -10.16 -15.69
CA GLN A 17 -0.55 -8.91 -14.99
C GLN A 17 -1.05 -7.86 -15.98
N ARG A 18 -2.38 -7.63 -16.00
CA ARG A 18 -3.00 -6.44 -16.60
C ARG A 18 -2.30 -5.18 -16.08
N ASP A 19 -1.94 -4.26 -16.97
CA ASP A 19 -1.42 -2.94 -16.58
C ASP A 19 -2.52 -2.19 -15.82
N VAL A 20 -2.24 -1.78 -14.59
CA VAL A 20 -3.19 -1.11 -13.70
C VAL A 20 -2.92 0.38 -13.55
N ARG A 21 -1.91 0.92 -14.24
CA ARG A 21 -1.59 2.34 -14.17
C ARG A 21 -2.77 3.24 -14.53
N PRO A 22 -3.57 2.98 -15.57
CA PRO A 22 -4.73 3.82 -15.87
C PRO A 22 -5.76 3.84 -14.73
N GLU A 23 -5.97 2.70 -14.06
CA GLU A 23 -6.86 2.62 -12.91
C GLU A 23 -6.29 3.37 -11.69
N LEU A 24 -4.97 3.33 -11.47
CA LEU A 24 -4.31 4.09 -10.40
C LEU A 24 -4.32 5.61 -10.66
N GLU A 25 -4.14 6.03 -11.92
CA GLU A 25 -4.23 7.43 -12.34
C GLU A 25 -5.64 7.99 -12.07
N LYS A 26 -6.69 7.19 -12.33
CA LYS A 26 -8.08 7.55 -11.99
C LYS A 26 -8.32 7.71 -10.48
N LEU A 27 -7.53 7.02 -9.64
CA LEU A 27 -7.54 7.18 -8.18
C LEU A 27 -6.65 8.33 -7.69
N GLY A 28 -6.01 9.08 -8.59
CA GLY A 28 -5.15 10.22 -8.27
C GLY A 28 -3.67 9.87 -8.03
N PHE A 29 -3.26 8.61 -8.20
CA PHE A 29 -1.85 8.24 -8.08
C PHE A 29 -1.08 8.55 -9.35
N ASN A 30 -0.07 9.43 -9.24
CA ASN A 30 0.81 9.82 -10.34
C ASN A 30 2.26 9.40 -10.05
N ASN A 31 3.06 9.20 -11.11
CA ASN A 31 4.49 8.86 -11.00
C ASN A 31 4.76 7.61 -10.12
N VAL A 32 3.92 6.59 -10.25
CA VAL A 32 4.05 5.35 -9.49
C VAL A 32 5.29 4.54 -9.92
N GLY A 33 6.03 4.02 -8.95
CA GLY A 33 7.19 3.17 -9.18
C GLY A 33 6.81 1.73 -9.57
N TYR A 34 7.47 0.75 -8.95
CA TYR A 34 7.12 -0.67 -9.14
C TYR A 34 5.77 -1.00 -8.51
N ILE A 35 4.92 -1.68 -9.29
CA ILE A 35 3.58 -2.10 -8.85
C ILE A 35 3.61 -3.60 -8.59
N TYR A 36 3.42 -3.99 -7.34
CA TYR A 36 3.34 -5.38 -6.92
C TYR A 36 1.88 -5.76 -6.66
N ARG A 37 1.26 -6.48 -7.60
CA ARG A 37 -0.13 -6.92 -7.47
C ARG A 37 -0.19 -8.31 -6.88
N ASN A 38 -0.96 -8.48 -5.80
CA ASN A 38 -1.16 -9.78 -5.14
C ASN A 38 0.17 -10.51 -4.88
N ALA A 39 1.17 -9.78 -4.37
CA ALA A 39 2.48 -10.34 -4.07
C ALA A 39 2.35 -11.51 -3.11
N SER A 40 3.07 -12.60 -3.39
CA SER A 40 3.07 -13.77 -2.51
C SER A 40 3.79 -13.47 -1.20
N THR A 41 3.51 -14.25 -0.16
CA THR A 41 4.19 -14.09 1.15
C THR A 41 5.72 -14.11 1.02
N PRO A 42 6.36 -15.02 0.26
CA PRO A 42 7.81 -14.98 0.06
C PRO A 42 8.31 -13.68 -0.58
N GLN A 43 7.58 -13.14 -1.57
CA GLN A 43 7.95 -11.86 -2.19
C GLN A 43 7.87 -10.72 -1.15
N LEU A 44 6.84 -10.70 -0.30
CA LEU A 44 6.72 -9.71 0.77
C LEU A 44 7.86 -9.82 1.80
N TYR A 45 8.30 -11.03 2.13
CA TYR A 45 9.47 -11.26 2.99
C TYR A 45 10.75 -10.65 2.39
N GLU A 46 11.01 -10.90 1.10
CA GLU A 46 12.16 -10.36 0.39
C GLU A 46 12.14 -8.82 0.35
N GLU A 47 10.96 -8.22 0.08
CA GLU A 47 10.79 -6.77 0.06
C GLU A 47 11.08 -6.13 1.42
N ILE A 48 10.54 -6.68 2.52
CA ILE A 48 10.71 -6.13 3.88
C ILE A 48 12.20 -6.09 4.26
N VAL A 49 12.92 -7.20 4.02
CA VAL A 49 14.36 -7.28 4.33
C VAL A 49 15.15 -6.34 3.44
N ARG A 50 14.87 -6.31 2.12
CA ARG A 50 15.58 -5.42 1.19
C ARG A 50 15.36 -3.94 1.51
N ARG A 51 14.18 -3.57 1.99
CA ARG A 51 13.82 -2.20 2.36
C ARG A 51 14.26 -1.81 3.77
N GLN A 52 14.81 -2.76 4.54
CA GLN A 52 15.21 -2.55 5.94
C GLN A 52 14.02 -2.12 6.82
N GLU A 53 12.81 -2.59 6.50
CA GLU A 53 11.58 -2.27 7.23
C GLU A 53 11.32 -3.26 8.39
N GLY A 54 12.02 -4.40 8.40
CA GLY A 54 11.91 -5.44 9.41
C GLY A 54 13.03 -6.47 9.30
N ASN A 55 13.12 -7.34 10.31
CA ASN A 55 14.12 -8.41 10.40
C ASN A 55 13.45 -9.77 10.55
N ILE A 56 14.12 -10.84 10.11
CA ILE A 56 13.67 -12.21 10.33
C ILE A 56 14.25 -12.70 11.65
N ALA A 57 13.38 -13.08 12.59
CA ALA A 57 13.78 -13.65 13.87
C ALA A 57 14.01 -15.17 13.78
N HIS A 58 14.51 -15.74 14.89
CA HIS A 58 14.63 -17.19 15.02
C HIS A 58 13.26 -17.86 14.76
N LEU A 59 13.29 -18.98 14.02
CA LEU A 59 12.13 -19.72 13.52
C LEU A 59 11.34 -19.06 12.37
N GLY A 60 11.86 -17.98 11.80
CA GLY A 60 11.33 -17.40 10.56
C GLY A 60 10.27 -16.30 10.65
N PRO A 61 9.68 -15.89 11.81
CA PRO A 61 8.74 -14.78 11.80
C PRO A 61 9.44 -13.45 11.51
N VAL A 62 8.73 -12.54 10.84
CA VAL A 62 9.16 -11.16 10.62
C VAL A 62 8.87 -10.33 11.86
N VAL A 63 9.86 -9.56 12.30
CA VAL A 63 9.79 -8.61 13.39
C VAL A 63 9.91 -7.19 12.81
N VAL A 64 8.93 -6.35 13.13
CA VAL A 64 8.86 -4.93 12.73
C VAL A 64 8.70 -4.03 13.95
N ARG A 65 9.03 -2.75 13.81
CA ARG A 65 8.82 -1.73 14.84
C ARG A 65 7.98 -0.57 14.28
N THR A 66 6.80 -0.33 14.86
CA THR A 66 5.85 0.71 14.40
C THR A 66 6.15 2.12 14.93
N GLY A 67 7.21 2.27 15.72
CA GLY A 67 7.66 3.56 16.25
C GLY A 67 6.73 4.08 17.36
N HIS A 68 6.29 5.33 17.24
CA HIS A 68 5.50 6.02 18.26
C HIS A 68 4.07 5.48 18.40
N HIS A 69 3.48 4.95 17.33
CA HIS A 69 2.12 4.44 17.31
C HIS A 69 2.12 2.92 17.55
N VAL A 70 2.10 2.53 18.82
CA VAL A 70 2.12 1.11 19.26
C VAL A 70 0.73 0.49 19.46
N GLY A 71 -0.32 1.27 19.18
CA GLY A 71 -1.71 0.85 19.36
C GLY A 71 -2.65 1.66 18.47
N ARG A 72 -3.95 1.56 18.73
CA ARG A 72 -4.96 2.35 18.01
C ARG A 72 -4.86 3.82 18.43
N SER A 73 -5.23 4.71 17.51
CA SER A 73 -5.50 6.12 17.79
C SER A 73 -7.00 6.41 17.57
N PRO A 74 -7.90 6.07 18.52
CA PRO A 74 -9.35 6.19 18.31
C PRO A 74 -9.81 7.60 17.97
N ASN A 75 -9.07 8.61 18.44
CA ASN A 75 -9.41 10.01 18.23
C ASN A 75 -9.10 10.53 16.82
N ASP A 76 -8.29 9.80 16.05
CA ASP A 76 -7.87 10.16 14.70
C ASP A 76 -8.69 9.42 13.62
N LYS A 77 -9.74 8.70 14.02
CA LYS A 77 -10.71 8.08 13.11
C LYS A 77 -11.86 9.06 12.87
N PHE A 78 -12.13 9.33 11.60
CA PHE A 78 -13.27 10.13 11.15
C PHE A 78 -14.08 9.37 10.09
N ILE A 79 -15.33 9.76 9.93
CA ILE A 79 -16.21 9.30 8.85
C ILE A 79 -16.74 10.54 8.13
N ILE A 80 -16.71 10.51 6.79
CA ILE A 80 -17.19 11.63 5.98
C ILE A 80 -18.70 11.76 6.16
N GLU A 81 -19.16 12.98 6.39
CA GLU A 81 -20.58 13.34 6.47
C GLU A 81 -21.19 13.42 5.07
N GLU A 82 -21.38 12.29 4.41
CA GLU A 82 -21.99 12.24 3.08
C GLU A 82 -23.52 11.98 3.14
N PRO A 83 -24.32 12.53 2.21
CA PRO A 83 -25.77 12.34 2.21
C PRO A 83 -26.22 10.88 2.14
N SER A 84 -25.41 10.00 1.55
CA SER A 84 -25.77 8.59 1.31
C SER A 84 -25.77 7.72 2.59
N SER A 85 -25.07 8.16 3.64
CA SER A 85 -24.84 7.42 4.88
C SER A 85 -25.19 8.20 6.16
N LEU A 86 -25.57 9.47 6.03
CA LEU A 86 -25.83 10.39 7.14
C LEU A 86 -26.84 9.85 8.18
N ASP A 87 -27.89 9.19 7.73
CA ASP A 87 -28.96 8.61 8.55
C ASP A 87 -28.66 7.19 9.06
N LYS A 88 -27.61 6.56 8.54
CA LYS A 88 -27.25 5.15 8.83
C LYS A 88 -26.14 5.02 9.87
N ILE A 89 -25.44 6.11 10.17
CA ILE A 89 -24.28 6.10 11.06
C ILE A 89 -24.69 6.55 12.46
N TRP A 90 -24.21 5.81 13.46
CA TRP A 90 -24.35 6.20 14.85
C TRP A 90 -23.29 7.24 15.24
N TRP A 91 -23.63 8.52 15.07
CA TRP A 91 -22.75 9.65 15.32
C TRP A 91 -22.46 9.88 16.80
N GLY A 92 -21.23 10.30 17.12
CA GLY A 92 -20.83 10.62 18.49
C GLY A 92 -19.32 10.76 18.65
N SER A 93 -18.83 10.66 19.89
CA SER A 93 -17.39 10.76 20.19
C SER A 93 -16.54 9.67 19.54
N VAL A 94 -17.13 8.51 19.24
CA VAL A 94 -16.48 7.37 18.59
C VAL A 94 -16.52 7.46 17.06
N ASN A 95 -17.64 7.89 16.50
CA ASN A 95 -17.82 8.11 15.06
C ASN A 95 -17.92 9.61 14.81
N LYS A 96 -16.76 10.25 14.68
CA LYS A 96 -16.65 11.68 14.46
C LYS A 96 -16.86 12.00 12.99
N GLY A 97 -17.79 12.91 12.70
CA GLY A 97 -18.03 13.40 11.36
C GLY A 97 -16.90 14.31 10.87
N MET A 98 -16.61 14.23 9.57
CA MET A 98 -15.71 15.13 8.86
C MET A 98 -16.43 15.62 7.61
N LYS A 99 -16.38 16.94 7.36
CA LYS A 99 -16.94 17.53 6.14
C LYS A 99 -16.11 17.12 4.92
N GLU A 100 -16.79 16.90 3.79
CA GLU A 100 -16.17 16.44 2.54
C GLU A 100 -15.06 17.38 2.04
N GLU A 101 -15.17 18.70 2.25
CA GLU A 101 -14.16 19.65 1.81
C GLU A 101 -12.83 19.56 2.58
N ARG A 102 -12.81 18.80 3.68
CA ARG A 102 -11.61 18.58 4.51
C ARG A 102 -11.00 17.18 4.34
N PHE A 103 -11.62 16.33 3.52
CA PHE A 103 -11.10 15.01 3.18
C PHE A 103 -10.10 15.12 2.02
#